data_AF-A0A0S8CSS4-F1
#
_entry.id   AF-A0A0S8CSS4-F1
#
_cell.length_a   1.000
_cell.length_b   1.000
_cell.length_c   1.000
_cell.angle_alpha   90.00
_cell.angle_beta   90.00
_cell.angle_gamma   90.00
#
_symmetry.space_group_name_H-M   'P 1'
#
loop_
_entity.id
_entity.type
_entity.pdbx_description
1 polymer ?
#
loop_
_entity_poly.entity_id
_entity_poly.type
_entity_poly.pdbx_seq_one_letter_code
_entity_poly.pdbx_strand_id
1 'polypeptide(L)'
;MFWAMMYVLFFSGSAAPELSLIPDETAFRNAIADPQRLEQVLAIHGEVTATEQLLAEVQSNLYTEVARLSPLYDADNDSFAALFAELDLARVEAQETLLNKRFHLKEQMSEKEWRMIYRNR
;
A
#
# COMPACT_ATOMS: atom_id res chain seq x y z
N MET A 1 26.42 11.89 -4.17
CA MET A 1 25.67 11.94 -2.89
C MET A 1 24.23 12.44 -3.05
N PHE A 2 23.97 13.65 -3.59
CA PHE A 2 22.61 14.22 -3.60
C PHE A 2 21.58 13.42 -4.43
N TRP A 3 22.00 12.75 -5.50
CA TRP A 3 21.10 12.07 -6.44
C TRP A 3 20.52 10.74 -5.95
N ALA A 4 21.25 9.93 -5.19
CA ALA A 4 20.73 8.67 -4.62
C ALA A 4 19.72 8.95 -3.50
N MET A 5 20.00 9.95 -2.66
CA MET A 5 19.07 10.43 -1.63
C MET A 5 17.84 11.09 -2.26
N MET A 6 18.03 11.82 -3.37
CA MET A 6 16.92 12.33 -4.17
C MET A 6 16.12 11.22 -4.84
N TYR A 7 16.69 10.09 -5.25
CA TYR A 7 15.92 8.98 -5.84
C TYR A 7 14.98 8.35 -4.81
N VAL A 8 15.46 8.16 -3.58
CA VAL A 8 14.64 7.74 -2.43
C VAL A 8 13.52 8.75 -2.17
N LEU A 9 13.80 10.06 -2.26
CA LEU A 9 12.82 11.13 -2.02
C LEU A 9 11.86 11.43 -3.20
N PHE A 10 12.29 11.24 -4.46
CA PHE A 10 11.50 11.49 -5.67
C PHE A 10 10.60 10.29 -6.01
N PHE A 11 11.05 9.06 -5.75
CA PHE A 11 10.21 7.86 -5.89
C PHE A 11 9.44 7.48 -4.62
N SER A 12 9.71 8.14 -3.48
CA SER A 12 8.70 8.33 -2.42
C SER A 12 7.71 9.46 -2.75
N GLY A 13 8.04 10.33 -3.73
CA GLY A 13 7.27 11.52 -4.09
C GLY A 13 6.27 11.35 -5.23
N SER A 14 6.24 10.20 -5.90
CA SER A 14 5.21 9.87 -6.91
C SER A 14 4.38 8.64 -6.55
N ALA A 15 4.43 8.20 -5.29
CA ALA A 15 3.43 7.30 -4.75
C ALA A 15 2.18 8.14 -4.42
N ALA A 16 1.34 8.31 -5.44
CA ALA A 16 -0.05 8.78 -5.42
C ALA A 16 -0.46 9.75 -4.28
N PRO A 17 -0.95 10.98 -4.59
CA PRO A 17 -1.61 11.86 -3.60
C PRO A 17 -2.88 11.27 -2.95
N GLU A 18 -3.15 9.98 -3.13
CA GLU A 18 -4.26 9.24 -2.58
C GLU A 18 -3.74 7.96 -1.90
N LEU A 19 -2.98 8.11 -0.81
CA LEU A 19 -3.25 7.24 0.36
C LEU A 19 -4.69 7.55 0.81
N SER A 20 -5.68 7.15 0.00
CA SER A 20 -7.07 7.16 0.42
C SER A 20 -7.13 6.17 1.57
N LEU A 21 -7.09 6.68 2.79
CA LEU A 21 -7.31 5.94 4.03
C LEU A 21 -8.41 4.91 3.78
N ILE A 22 -8.07 3.62 3.88
CA ILE A 22 -9.07 2.55 3.87
C ILE A 22 -10.17 2.99 4.86
N PRO A 23 -11.44 3.00 4.45
CA PRO A 23 -12.52 3.38 5.35
C PRO A 23 -12.50 2.49 6.59
N ASP A 24 -12.90 3.04 7.73
CA ASP A 24 -13.10 2.26 8.94
C ASP A 24 -14.26 1.26 8.75
N GLU A 25 -14.23 0.14 9.46
CA GLU A 25 -15.29 -0.88 9.46
C GLU A 25 -16.68 -0.25 9.71
N THR A 26 -16.73 0.78 10.57
CA THR A 26 -17.94 1.52 10.89
C THR A 26 -18.61 2.10 9.64
N ALA A 27 -17.83 2.54 8.64
CA ALA A 27 -18.36 3.08 7.40
C ALA A 27 -19.11 2.02 6.58
N PHE A 28 -18.58 0.79 6.53
CA PHE A 28 -19.24 -0.33 5.84
C PHE A 28 -20.52 -0.76 6.55
N ARG A 29 -20.49 -0.84 7.88
CA ARG A 29 -21.66 -1.18 8.72
C ARG A 29 -22.81 -0.18 8.54
N ASN A 30 -22.50 1.09 8.31
CA ASN A 30 -23.51 2.13 8.07
C ASN A 30 -24.04 2.16 6.62
N ALA A 31 -23.27 1.65 5.66
CA ALA A 31 -23.62 1.71 4.25
C ALA A 31 -24.34 0.45 3.75
N ILE A 32 -23.96 -0.73 4.26
CA ILE A 32 -24.43 -2.02 3.74
C ILE A 32 -25.47 -2.60 4.70
N ALA A 33 -26.72 -2.68 4.22
CA ALA A 33 -27.85 -3.16 5.02
C ALA A 33 -27.94 -4.69 5.08
N ASP A 34 -27.48 -5.39 4.05
CA ASP A 34 -27.50 -6.85 3.97
C ASP A 34 -26.39 -7.46 4.85
N PRO A 35 -26.73 -8.24 5.91
CA PRO A 35 -25.74 -8.79 6.83
C PRO A 35 -24.76 -9.77 6.17
N GLN A 36 -25.22 -10.57 5.20
CA GLN A 36 -24.39 -11.57 4.56
C GLN A 36 -23.37 -10.91 3.61
N ARG A 37 -23.80 -9.86 2.89
CA ARG A 37 -22.89 -9.05 2.08
C ARG A 37 -21.94 -8.23 2.94
N LEU A 38 -22.40 -7.70 4.08
CA LEU A 38 -21.56 -6.97 5.02
C LEU A 38 -20.42 -7.85 5.52
N GLU A 39 -20.68 -9.10 5.89
CA GLU A 39 -19.64 -10.05 6.31
C GLU A 39 -18.59 -10.28 5.20
N GLN A 40 -19.03 -10.49 3.96
CA GLN A 40 -18.13 -10.65 2.81
C GLN A 40 -17.27 -9.40 2.56
N VAL A 41 -17.87 -8.21 2.64
CA VAL A 41 -17.16 -6.94 2.45
C VAL A 41 -16.15 -6.69 3.57
N LEU A 42 -16.50 -6.99 4.82
CA LEU A 42 -15.59 -6.88 5.97
C LEU A 42 -14.43 -7.87 5.88
N ALA A 43 -14.65 -9.09 5.39
CA ALA A 43 -13.57 -10.05 5.15
C ALA A 43 -12.55 -9.52 4.14
N ILE A 44 -13.04 -9.01 2.99
CA ILE A 44 -12.18 -8.42 1.96
C ILE A 44 -11.47 -7.17 2.48
N HIS A 45 -12.17 -6.32 3.24
CA HIS A 45 -11.58 -5.15 3.89
C HIS A 45 -10.44 -5.53 4.86
N GLY A 46 -10.61 -6.60 5.63
CA GLY A 46 -9.57 -7.16 6.49
C GLY A 46 -8.33 -7.58 5.69
N GLU A 47 -8.51 -8.22 4.54
CA GLU A 47 -7.40 -8.57 3.65
C GLU A 47 -6.69 -7.33 3.05
N VAL A 48 -7.45 -6.31 2.66
CA VAL A 48 -6.88 -5.04 2.15
C VAL A 48 -6.02 -4.39 3.25
N THR A 49 -6.54 -4.34 4.47
CA THR A 49 -5.83 -3.78 5.64
C THR A 49 -4.55 -4.54 5.95
N ALA A 50 -4.60 -5.88 5.95
CA ALA A 50 -3.42 -6.72 6.15
C ALA A 50 -2.37 -6.51 5.05
N THR A 51 -2.80 -6.33 3.80
CA THR A 51 -1.91 -6.06 2.66
C THR A 51 -1.22 -4.70 2.80
N GLU A 52 -1.92 -3.67 3.28
CA GLU A 52 -1.30 -2.37 3.56
C GLU A 52 -0.28 -2.42 4.70
N GLN A 53 -0.58 -3.18 5.77
CA GLN A 53 0.37 -3.37 6.87
C GLN A 53 1.64 -4.08 6.40
N LEU A 54 1.50 -5.12 5.57
CA LEU A 54 2.64 -5.81 4.96
C LEU A 54 3.47 -4.87 4.10
N LEU A 55 2.83 -4.03 3.28
CA LEU A 55 3.54 -3.04 2.46
C LEU A 55 4.32 -2.03 3.33
N ALA A 56 3.73 -1.56 4.43
CA ALA A 56 4.40 -0.67 5.36
C ALA A 56 5.61 -1.34 6.03
N GLU A 57 5.50 -2.63 6.38
CA GLU A 57 6.59 -3.42 6.94
C GLU A 57 7.74 -3.60 5.94
N VAL A 58 7.44 -3.97 4.69
CA VAL A 58 8.44 -4.08 3.61
C VAL A 58 9.18 -2.76 3.42
N GLN A 59 8.45 -1.64 3.40
CA GLN A 59 9.06 -0.30 3.30
C GLN A 59 9.94 0.03 4.51
N SER A 60 9.50 -0.30 5.73
CA SER A 60 10.30 -0.07 6.95
C SER A 60 11.60 -0.88 6.95
N ASN A 61 11.52 -2.15 6.56
CA ASN A 61 12.68 -3.03 6.45
C ASN A 61 13.67 -2.51 5.40
N LEU A 62 13.16 -2.02 4.27
CA LEU A 62 13.95 -1.35 3.23
C LEU A 62 14.71 -0.14 3.76
N TYR A 63 14.04 0.78 4.47
CA TYR A 63 14.72 1.95 5.01
C TYR A 63 15.83 1.56 5.99
N THR A 64 15.59 0.53 6.79
CA THR A 64 16.58 0.01 7.74
C THR A 64 17.80 -0.55 7.02
N GLU A 65 17.58 -1.34 5.96
CA GLU A 65 18.66 -2.00 5.23
C GLU A 65 19.47 -1.03 4.36
N VAL A 66 18.79 -0.05 3.74
CA VAL A 66 19.46 1.05 3.03
C VAL A 66 20.30 1.88 4.01
N ALA A 67 19.80 2.19 5.21
CA ALA A 67 20.56 2.91 6.22
C ALA A 67 21.79 2.11 6.69
N ARG A 68 21.69 0.78 6.76
CA ARG A 68 22.81 -0.12 7.08
C ARG A 68 23.88 -0.13 6.00
N LEU A 69 23.49 -0.14 4.72
CA LEU A 69 24.41 -0.24 3.58
C LEU A 69 24.94 1.12 3.11
N SER A 70 24.24 2.22 3.37
CA SER A 70 24.60 3.56 2.91
C SER A 70 26.04 4.00 3.28
N PRO A 71 26.60 3.69 4.46
CA PRO A 71 27.99 4.00 4.80
C PRO A 71 29.02 3.18 4.00
N LEU A 72 28.62 2.06 3.41
CA LEU A 72 29.45 1.14 2.64
C LEU A 72 29.25 1.29 1.13
N TYR A 73 28.47 2.28 0.70
CA TYR A 73 28.05 2.46 -0.70
C TYR A 73 29.22 2.52 -1.69
N ASP A 74 30.31 3.21 -1.34
CA ASP A 74 31.49 3.33 -2.21
C ASP A 74 32.30 2.01 -2.31
N ALA A 75 32.05 1.05 -1.42
CA ALA A 75 32.76 -0.23 -1.37
C ALA A 75 31.98 -1.38 -2.06
N ASP A 76 30.65 -1.30 -2.13
CA ASP A 76 29.80 -2.38 -2.66
C ASP A 76 28.52 -1.85 -3.33
N ASN A 77 28.71 -1.22 -4.50
CA ASN A 77 27.64 -0.64 -5.30
C ASN A 77 26.71 -1.71 -5.91
N ASP A 78 27.24 -2.89 -6.26
CA ASP A 78 26.47 -3.97 -6.86
C ASP A 78 25.47 -4.56 -5.87
N SER A 79 25.87 -4.77 -4.61
CA SER A 79 24.92 -5.21 -3.56
C SER A 79 23.86 -4.15 -3.26
N PHE A 80 24.22 -2.86 -3.34
CA PHE A 80 23.26 -1.77 -3.18
C PHE A 80 22.24 -1.79 -4.32
N ALA A 81 22.68 -1.87 -5.58
CA ALA A 81 21.79 -1.92 -6.73
C ALA A 81 20.86 -3.15 -6.72
N ALA A 82 21.38 -4.33 -6.34
CA ALA A 82 20.58 -5.55 -6.20
C ALA A 82 19.48 -5.40 -5.14
N LEU A 83 19.82 -4.84 -3.98
CA LEU A 83 18.85 -4.59 -2.91
C LEU A 83 17.71 -3.68 -3.39
N PHE A 84 18.04 -2.57 -4.06
CA PHE A 84 17.02 -1.66 -4.59
C PHE A 84 16.12 -2.31 -5.64
N ALA A 85 16.66 -3.19 -6.48
CA ALA A 85 15.88 -3.89 -7.51
C ALA A 85 14.88 -4.89 -6.91
N GLU A 86 15.31 -5.71 -5.93
CA GLU A 86 14.42 -6.64 -5.22
C GLU A 86 13.29 -5.91 -4.50
N LEU A 87 13.61 -4.75 -3.94
CA LEU A 87 12.68 -3.93 -3.20
C LEU A 87 11.66 -3.21 -4.07
N ASP A 88 12.08 -2.68 -5.23
CA ASP A 88 11.13 -2.06 -6.17
C ASP A 88 10.18 -3.11 -6.73
N LEU A 89 10.66 -4.35 -6.98
CA LEU A 89 9.81 -5.47 -7.36
C LEU A 89 8.78 -5.79 -6.27
N ALA A 90 9.21 -6.00 -5.02
CA ALA A 90 8.31 -6.29 -3.90
C ALA A 90 7.28 -5.16 -3.67
N ARG A 91 7.70 -3.90 -3.85
CA ARG A 91 6.80 -2.74 -3.77
C ARG A 91 5.75 -2.77 -4.87
N VAL A 92 6.13 -3.01 -6.12
CA VAL A 92 5.21 -3.07 -7.26
C VAL A 92 4.21 -4.21 -7.10
N GLU A 93 4.66 -5.40 -6.72
CA GLU A 93 3.79 -6.56 -6.50
C GLU A 93 2.78 -6.31 -5.38
N ALA A 94 3.21 -5.71 -4.28
CA ALA A 94 2.33 -5.37 -3.17
C ALA A 94 1.32 -4.26 -3.54
N GLN A 95 1.73 -3.25 -4.33
CA GLN A 95 0.84 -2.22 -4.85
C GLN A 95 -0.20 -2.79 -5.82
N GLU A 96 0.20 -3.69 -6.72
CA GLU A 96 -0.71 -4.39 -7.63
C GLU A 96 -1.72 -5.23 -6.84
N THR A 97 -1.24 -5.99 -5.86
CA THR A 97 -2.10 -6.80 -4.98
C THR A 97 -3.11 -5.92 -4.24
N LEU A 98 -2.67 -4.79 -3.69
CA LEU A 98 -3.53 -3.85 -2.99
C LEU A 98 -4.61 -3.26 -3.93
N LEU A 99 -4.22 -2.84 -5.13
CA LEU A 99 -5.15 -2.32 -6.14
C LEU A 99 -6.19 -3.38 -6.53
N ASN A 100 -5.77 -4.62 -6.80
CA ASN A 100 -6.66 -5.73 -7.14
C ASN A 100 -7.66 -5.99 -6.01
N LYS A 101 -7.21 -6.03 -4.76
CA LYS A 101 -8.12 -6.20 -3.60
C LYS A 101 -9.07 -5.02 -3.42
N ARG A 102 -8.62 -3.78 -3.68
CA ARG A 102 -9.50 -2.59 -3.64
C ARG A 102 -10.55 -2.61 -4.76
N PHE A 103 -10.19 -3.04 -5.96
CA PHE A 103 -11.16 -3.24 -7.04
C PHE A 103 -12.17 -4.34 -6.68
N HIS A 104 -11.70 -5.46 -6.15
CA HIS A 104 -12.59 -6.52 -5.69
C HIS A 104 -13.54 -6.06 -4.59
N LEU A 105 -13.04 -5.29 -3.61
CA LEU A 105 -13.84 -4.67 -2.56
C LEU A 105 -14.93 -3.77 -3.16
N LYS A 106 -14.57 -2.93 -4.15
CA LYS A 106 -15.52 -2.06 -4.86
C LYS A 106 -16.59 -2.87 -5.61
N GLU A 107 -16.23 -3.98 -6.25
CA GLU A 107 -17.17 -4.84 -6.98
C GLU A 107 -18.23 -5.48 -6.08
N GLN A 108 -17.92 -5.72 -4.80
CA GLN A 108 -18.89 -6.24 -3.83
C GLN A 108 -19.91 -5.19 -3.36
N MET A 109 -19.72 -3.92 -3.72
CA MET A 109 -20.57 -2.80 -3.31
C MET A 109 -21.32 -2.20 -4.49
N SER A 110 -22.56 -1.80 -4.23
CA SER A 110 -23.29 -0.94 -5.14
C SER A 110 -22.63 0.44 -5.22
N GLU A 111 -22.87 1.16 -6.32
CA GLU A 111 -22.37 2.52 -6.48
C GLU A 111 -22.87 3.46 -5.36
N LYS A 112 -24.08 3.22 -4.84
CA LYS A 112 -24.64 3.98 -3.71
C LYS A 112 -23.85 3.73 -2.42
N GLU A 113 -23.61 2.47 -2.07
CA GLU A 113 -22.81 2.06 -0.90
C GLU A 113 -21.39 2.64 -1.01
N TRP A 114 -20.75 2.48 -2.17
CA TRP A 114 -19.41 3.04 -2.44
C TRP A 114 -19.36 4.56 -2.25
N ARG A 115 -20.34 5.29 -2.80
CA ARG A 115 -20.41 6.75 -2.65
C ARG A 115 -20.65 7.18 -1.20
N MET A 116 -21.46 6.45 -0.43
CA MET A 116 -21.67 6.76 0.99
C MET A 116 -20.37 6.68 1.79
N ILE A 117 -19.50 5.73 1.43
CA ILE A 117 -18.23 5.48 2.13
C ILE A 117 -17.13 6.45 1.67
N TYR A 118 -17.03 6.74 0.37
CA TYR A 118 -15.88 7.45 -0.21
C TYR A 118 -16.14 8.88 -0.71
N ARG A 119 -17.40 9.35 -0.79
CA ARG A 119 -17.74 10.68 -1.37
C ARG A 119 -17.99 11.79 -0.34
N ASN A 120 -18.03 11.47 0.96
CA ASN A 120 -18.16 12.44 2.05
C ASN A 120 -16.79 12.85 2.65
N ARG A 121 -15.71 12.74 1.88
CA ARG A 121 -14.37 13.22 2.24
C ARG A 121 -13.93 14.31 1.28
#